data_AF-A0A6A4LEI6-F1
#
_entry.id   AF-A0A6A4LEI6-F1
#
_cell.length_a   1.000
_cell.length_b   1.000
_cell.length_c   1.000
_cell.angle_alpha   90.00
_cell.angle_beta   90.00
_cell.angle_gamma   90.00
#
_symmetry.space_group_name_H-M   'P 1'
#
loop_
_entity.id
_entity.type
_entity.pdbx_description
1 polymer ?
#
loop_
_entity_poly.entity_id
_entity_poly.type
_entity_poly.pdbx_seq_one_letter_code
_entity_poly.pdbx_strand_id
1 'polypeptide(L)'
;MGISEFVRSIDWEHESYPEYRDFAVLPFFALFFPTVRLLLDRFKVGRRLIFGKGQQTKAVETDDRRKKICKFKESAWKCVYYLSAELLVLSVTYDEPWFTNTSYYWVGPANQAWPDLKTKLKLKAVYMYVAGFYTYAIFALIFWETRRSDFGVSMSHHVATVILILLSYILRFARAGSVILALHDASDVFLEVGKMSKYSGAESLASFAFILFVLSWIVLRLTYYPFWVLWSTSYESLLTIDKEKHKVDGPIYYYVFNSLLYCLLVLHIYWWVLMYRMLVKQIQARGQLSEDVRSGK
;
A
#
# COMPACT_ATOMS: atom_id res chain seq x y z
N MET A 1 25.73 -22.95 6.03
CA MET A 1 24.27 -22.74 6.11
C MET A 1 23.84 -21.85 4.96
N GLY A 2 23.03 -22.36 4.04
CA GLY A 2 22.50 -21.55 2.94
C GLY A 2 21.45 -20.55 3.43
N ILE A 3 21.20 -19.47 2.69
CA ILE A 3 20.15 -18.48 3.03
C ILE A 3 18.78 -19.16 3.22
N SER A 4 18.45 -20.14 2.39
CA SER A 4 17.20 -20.90 2.49
C SER A 4 17.09 -21.72 3.77
N GLU A 5 18.20 -22.29 4.23
CA GLU A 5 18.28 -23.11 5.44
C GLU A 5 18.17 -22.24 6.69
N PHE A 6 18.79 -21.06 6.66
CA PHE A 6 18.63 -20.04 7.69
C PHE A 6 17.17 -19.54 7.77
N VAL A 7 16.55 -19.20 6.64
CA VAL A 7 15.14 -18.73 6.62
C VAL A 7 14.17 -19.79 7.16
N ARG A 8 14.42 -21.07 6.89
CA ARG A 8 13.61 -22.19 7.42
C ARG A 8 13.83 -22.44 8.91
N SER A 9 15.00 -22.06 9.45
CA SER A 9 15.30 -22.21 10.88
C SER A 9 14.61 -21.16 11.77
N ILE A 10 14.07 -20.09 11.16
CA ILE A 10 13.35 -19.03 11.88
C ILE A 10 11.95 -19.51 12.22
N ASP A 11 11.56 -19.41 13.49
CA ASP A 11 10.19 -19.65 13.95
C ASP A 11 9.30 -18.45 13.61
N TRP A 12 8.73 -18.47 12.39
CA TRP A 12 7.86 -17.41 11.87
C TRP A 12 6.53 -17.26 12.62
N GLU A 13 6.09 -18.32 13.31
CA GLU A 13 4.86 -18.34 14.10
C GLU A 13 5.07 -17.85 15.54
N HIS A 14 6.33 -17.58 15.93
CA HIS A 14 6.66 -17.10 17.27
C HIS A 14 5.90 -15.80 17.61
N GLU A 15 5.14 -15.84 18.71
CA GLU A 15 4.35 -14.71 19.21
C GLU A 15 5.09 -13.96 20.32
N SER A 16 5.30 -12.66 20.09
CA SER A 16 5.88 -11.75 21.09
C SER A 16 5.16 -10.41 21.09
N TYR A 17 5.29 -9.65 22.17
CA TYR A 17 4.77 -8.29 22.19
C TYR A 17 5.55 -7.41 21.21
N PRO A 18 4.89 -6.49 20.48
CA PRO A 18 5.58 -5.45 19.73
C PRO A 18 6.48 -4.63 20.65
N GLU A 19 7.73 -4.43 20.26
CA GLU A 19 8.70 -3.66 21.04
C GLU A 19 9.38 -2.59 20.19
N TYR A 20 9.80 -1.49 20.82
CA TYR A 20 10.49 -0.40 20.13
C TYR A 20 11.79 -0.84 19.44
N ARG A 21 12.46 -1.87 19.97
CA ARG A 21 13.67 -2.44 19.36
C ARG A 21 13.41 -3.07 17.99
N ASP A 22 12.18 -3.48 17.70
CA ASP A 22 11.81 -4.06 16.41
C ASP A 22 12.00 -3.03 15.26
N PHE A 23 11.84 -1.73 15.58
CA PHE A 23 12.07 -0.64 14.62
C PHE A 23 13.55 -0.45 14.24
N ALA A 24 14.50 -1.11 14.91
CA ALA A 24 15.91 -1.08 14.52
C ALA A 24 16.15 -1.67 13.11
N VAL A 25 15.18 -2.41 12.55
CA VAL A 25 15.21 -2.94 11.19
C VAL A 25 14.78 -1.89 10.15
N LEU A 26 14.09 -0.81 10.53
CA LEU A 26 13.61 0.21 9.59
C LEU A 26 14.72 0.87 8.75
N PRO A 27 15.90 1.25 9.31
CA PRO A 27 16.98 1.81 8.51
C PRO A 27 17.46 0.87 7.40
N PHE A 28 17.45 -0.45 7.63
CA PHE A 28 17.78 -1.43 6.60
C PHE A 28 16.78 -1.35 5.44
N PHE A 29 15.47 -1.38 5.72
CA PHE A 29 14.46 -1.28 4.68
C PHE A 29 14.46 0.09 3.97
N ALA A 30 14.69 1.18 4.71
CA ALA A 30 14.80 2.52 4.15
C ALA A 30 15.95 2.66 3.14
N LEU A 31 17.04 1.88 3.28
CA LEU A 31 18.14 1.80 2.31
C LEU A 31 17.92 0.73 1.23
N PHE A 32 17.22 -0.35 1.57
CA PHE A 32 16.88 -1.42 0.63
C PHE A 32 16.05 -0.91 -0.54
N PHE A 33 14.95 -0.19 -0.28
CA PHE A 33 14.04 0.29 -1.33
C PHE A 33 14.70 1.20 -2.38
N PRO A 34 15.46 2.26 -2.03
CA PRO A 34 16.16 3.04 -3.04
C PRO A 34 17.20 2.22 -3.80
N THR A 35 17.87 1.25 -3.15
CA THR A 35 18.83 0.36 -3.81
C THR A 35 18.14 -0.51 -4.88
N VAL A 36 17.00 -1.13 -4.56
CA VAL A 36 16.24 -1.94 -5.53
C VAL A 36 15.71 -1.07 -6.66
N ARG A 37 15.23 0.15 -6.39
CA ARG A 37 14.82 1.10 -7.42
C ARG A 37 15.97 1.41 -8.40
N LEU A 38 17.15 1.72 -7.86
CA LEU A 38 18.33 2.01 -8.68
C LEU A 38 18.77 0.81 -9.53
N LEU A 39 18.66 -0.41 -9.00
CA LEU A 39 18.93 -1.63 -9.77
C LEU A 39 17.90 -1.81 -10.89
N LEU A 40 16.61 -1.62 -10.62
CA LEU A 40 15.54 -1.66 -11.62
C LEU A 40 15.75 -0.61 -12.73
N ASP A 41 16.19 0.58 -12.36
CA ASP A 41 16.48 1.66 -13.30
C ASP A 41 17.65 1.36 -14.25
N ARG A 42 18.60 0.52 -13.83
CA ARG A 42 19.73 0.05 -14.67
C ARG A 42 19.28 -0.94 -15.72
N PHE A 43 18.21 -1.70 -15.49
CA PHE A 43 17.72 -2.63 -16.49
C PHE A 43 17.11 -1.87 -17.68
N LYS A 44 17.61 -2.15 -18.90
CA LYS A 44 17.11 -1.55 -20.15
C LYS A 44 15.69 -2.04 -20.55
N VAL A 45 14.95 -2.66 -19.62
CA VAL A 45 13.65 -3.29 -19.86
C VAL A 45 12.61 -2.27 -20.32
N GLY A 46 12.54 -1.10 -19.67
CA GLY A 46 11.62 -0.03 -20.10
C GLY A 46 11.87 0.43 -21.55
N ARG A 47 13.14 0.54 -21.99
CA ARG A 47 13.46 0.94 -23.37
C ARG A 47 13.10 -0.15 -24.39
N ARG A 48 13.16 -1.43 -24.01
CA ARG A 48 12.78 -2.57 -24.86
C ARG A 48 11.27 -2.75 -24.96
N LEU A 49 10.55 -2.61 -23.84
CA LEU A 49 9.10 -2.76 -23.78
C LEU A 49 8.34 -1.60 -24.44
N ILE A 50 8.84 -0.36 -24.31
CA ILE A 50 8.16 0.81 -24.89
C ILE A 50 8.39 0.94 -26.41
N PHE A 51 9.52 0.48 -26.95
CA PHE A 51 9.92 0.79 -28.34
C PHE A 51 10.08 -0.42 -29.27
N GLY A 52 9.91 -1.65 -28.78
CA GLY A 52 10.08 -2.87 -29.59
C GLY A 52 11.48 -2.99 -30.23
N LYS A 53 11.77 -4.12 -30.89
CA LYS A 53 13.07 -4.32 -31.58
C LYS A 53 13.26 -3.41 -32.81
N GLY A 54 12.19 -2.79 -33.34
CA GLY A 54 12.17 -2.13 -34.65
C GLY A 54 12.42 -0.61 -34.70
N GLN A 55 12.29 0.13 -33.59
CA GLN A 55 12.57 1.60 -33.55
C GLN A 55 13.95 1.91 -32.94
N GLN A 56 14.97 1.14 -33.33
CA GLN A 56 16.38 1.44 -33.01
C GLN A 56 16.99 2.52 -33.91
N THR A 57 16.24 3.05 -34.87
CA THR A 57 16.74 4.13 -35.73
C THR A 57 16.90 5.42 -34.94
N LYS A 58 18.15 5.91 -34.98
CA LYS A 58 18.66 7.21 -34.53
C LYS A 58 17.63 8.33 -34.76
N ALA A 59 16.76 8.58 -33.79
CA ALA A 59 15.86 9.71 -33.78
C ALA A 59 16.12 10.46 -32.48
N VAL A 60 16.41 11.76 -32.63
CA VAL A 60 16.56 12.76 -31.57
C VAL A 60 15.70 12.39 -30.36
N GLU A 61 16.34 12.19 -29.21
CA GLU A 61 15.66 11.86 -27.96
C GLU A 61 14.83 13.09 -27.55
N THR A 62 13.60 13.18 -28.04
CA THR A 62 12.69 14.27 -27.67
C THR A 62 12.46 14.22 -26.16
N ASP A 63 12.40 15.39 -25.52
CA ASP A 63 12.19 15.51 -24.07
C ASP A 63 10.95 14.72 -23.60
N ASP A 64 9.89 14.68 -24.42
CA ASP A 64 8.69 13.88 -24.21
C ASP A 64 8.96 12.37 -24.14
N ARG A 65 9.88 11.85 -24.96
CA ARG A 65 10.27 10.44 -24.96
C ARG A 65 10.99 10.09 -23.66
N ARG A 66 11.91 10.96 -23.21
CA ARG A 66 12.62 10.78 -21.94
C ARG A 66 11.64 10.81 -20.77
N LYS A 67 10.71 11.76 -20.75
CA LYS A 67 9.63 11.86 -19.74
C LYS A 67 8.76 10.60 -19.68
N LYS A 68 8.34 10.05 -20.83
CA LYS A 68 7.58 8.79 -20.89
C LYS A 68 8.35 7.61 -20.30
N ILE A 69 9.64 7.47 -20.62
CA ILE A 69 10.50 6.41 -20.05
C ILE A 69 10.63 6.57 -18.53
N CYS A 70 10.84 7.79 -18.02
CA CYS A 70 10.93 8.04 -16.58
C CYS A 70 9.63 7.68 -15.86
N LYS A 71 8.47 8.09 -16.39
CA LYS A 71 7.16 7.74 -15.82
C LYS A 71 6.91 6.23 -15.84
N PHE A 72 7.30 5.54 -16.91
CA PHE A 72 7.21 4.08 -16.97
C PHE A 72 8.07 3.41 -15.90
N LYS A 73 9.32 3.85 -15.73
CA LYS A 73 10.23 3.29 -14.71
C LYS A 73 9.71 3.53 -13.30
N GLU A 74 9.18 4.73 -13.02
CA GLU A 74 8.54 5.06 -11.75
C GLU A 74 7.37 4.10 -11.47
N SER A 75 6.49 3.89 -12.46
CA SER A 75 5.37 2.96 -12.32
C SER A 75 5.81 1.50 -12.18
N ALA A 76 6.84 1.08 -12.91
CA ALA A 76 7.39 -0.28 -12.78
C ALA A 76 7.97 -0.54 -11.39
N TRP A 77 8.70 0.43 -10.83
CA TRP A 77 9.19 0.36 -9.46
C TRP A 77 8.05 0.20 -8.45
N LYS A 78 7.04 1.08 -8.54
CA LYS A 78 5.86 1.03 -7.67
C LYS A 78 5.11 -0.29 -7.82
N CYS A 79 4.94 -0.79 -9.05
CA CYS A 79 4.29 -2.08 -9.32
C CYS A 79 5.03 -3.25 -8.64
N VAL A 80 6.37 -3.29 -8.71
CA VAL A 80 7.17 -4.34 -8.05
C VAL A 80 6.97 -4.28 -6.54
N TYR A 81 7.00 -3.08 -5.96
CA TYR A 81 6.72 -2.91 -4.54
C TYR A 81 5.31 -3.39 -4.18
N TYR A 82 4.25 -2.82 -4.77
CA TYR A 82 2.87 -3.15 -4.38
C TYR A 82 2.56 -4.64 -4.57
N LEU A 83 3.05 -5.25 -5.65
CA LEU A 83 2.88 -6.69 -5.86
C LEU A 83 3.60 -7.51 -4.76
N SER A 84 4.84 -7.15 -4.42
CA SER A 84 5.58 -7.84 -3.36
C SER A 84 4.95 -7.65 -1.99
N ALA A 85 4.48 -6.44 -1.67
CA ALA A 85 3.81 -6.12 -0.41
C ALA A 85 2.51 -6.90 -0.28
N GLU A 86 1.68 -6.90 -1.34
CA GLU A 86 0.42 -7.63 -1.38
C GLU A 86 0.64 -9.15 -1.19
N LEU A 87 1.59 -9.74 -1.92
CA LEU A 87 1.91 -11.17 -1.77
C LEU A 87 2.39 -11.50 -0.37
N LEU A 88 3.24 -10.65 0.23
CA LEU A 88 3.73 -10.84 1.60
C LEU A 88 2.60 -10.73 2.61
N VAL A 89 1.79 -9.66 2.56
CA VAL A 89 0.67 -9.44 3.50
C VAL A 89 -0.35 -10.58 3.40
N LEU A 90 -0.73 -11.00 2.18
CA LEU A 90 -1.64 -12.13 2.00
C LEU A 90 -1.01 -13.43 2.52
N SER A 91 0.26 -13.70 2.24
CA SER A 91 0.91 -14.93 2.71
C SER A 91 0.95 -15.07 4.23
N VAL A 92 1.03 -13.94 4.97
CA VAL A 92 1.08 -13.97 6.43
C VAL A 92 -0.29 -13.86 7.09
N THR A 93 -1.30 -13.34 6.37
CA THR A 93 -2.62 -13.03 6.92
C THR A 93 -3.69 -14.03 6.48
N TYR A 94 -3.59 -14.63 5.29
CA TYR A 94 -4.68 -15.43 4.70
C TYR A 94 -5.15 -16.59 5.58
N ASP A 95 -4.22 -17.32 6.20
CA ASP A 95 -4.52 -18.47 7.07
C ASP A 95 -4.88 -18.06 8.52
N GLU A 96 -4.87 -16.75 8.82
CA GLU A 96 -5.14 -16.26 10.17
C GLU A 96 -6.64 -16.00 10.38
N PRO A 97 -7.18 -16.26 11.58
CA PRO A 97 -8.62 -16.18 11.85
C PRO A 97 -9.20 -14.77 11.65
N TRP A 98 -8.36 -13.74 11.81
CA TRP A 98 -8.78 -12.35 11.65
C TRP A 98 -8.89 -11.90 10.18
N PHE A 99 -8.45 -12.71 9.22
CA PHE A 99 -8.63 -12.40 7.81
C PHE A 99 -10.10 -12.45 7.38
N THR A 100 -10.87 -13.37 7.96
CA THR A 100 -12.29 -13.58 7.62
C THR A 100 -13.25 -13.01 8.65
N ASN A 101 -12.85 -12.93 9.92
CA ASN A 101 -13.70 -12.45 10.99
C ASN A 101 -13.02 -11.35 11.81
N THR A 102 -13.59 -10.15 11.74
CA THR A 102 -13.04 -8.92 12.32
C THR A 102 -12.99 -8.92 13.85
N SER A 103 -13.80 -9.75 14.52
CA SER A 103 -13.75 -9.87 15.99
C SER A 103 -12.39 -10.36 16.50
N TYR A 104 -11.67 -11.15 15.69
CA TYR A 104 -10.32 -11.63 16.01
C TYR A 104 -9.23 -10.57 15.83
N TYR A 105 -9.56 -9.36 15.35
CA TYR A 105 -8.66 -8.22 15.51
C TYR A 105 -8.42 -7.92 17.00
N TRP A 106 -9.44 -8.14 17.81
CA TRP A 106 -9.50 -7.73 19.21
C TRP A 106 -9.32 -8.88 20.17
N VAL A 107 -9.71 -10.09 19.77
CA VAL A 107 -9.65 -11.29 20.61
C VAL A 107 -8.62 -12.27 20.07
N GLY A 108 -7.80 -12.80 20.95
CA GLY A 108 -6.77 -13.80 20.66
C GLY A 108 -6.94 -15.09 21.48
N PRO A 109 -6.10 -16.11 21.20
CA PRO A 109 -6.07 -17.34 21.98
C PRO A 109 -5.77 -17.09 23.46
N ALA A 110 -6.18 -18.02 24.32
CA ALA A 110 -5.86 -18.03 25.75
C ALA A 110 -6.30 -16.76 26.51
N ASN A 111 -7.52 -16.26 26.25
CA ASN A 111 -8.11 -15.07 26.86
C ASN A 111 -7.32 -13.77 26.63
N GLN A 112 -6.46 -13.72 25.61
CA GLN A 112 -5.86 -12.46 25.18
C GLN A 112 -6.93 -11.58 24.54
N ALA A 113 -7.01 -10.33 24.97
CA ALA A 113 -7.83 -9.30 24.35
C ALA A 113 -6.99 -8.04 24.19
N TRP A 114 -7.32 -7.21 23.19
CA TRP A 114 -6.72 -5.90 23.06
C TRP A 114 -6.95 -5.08 24.35
N PRO A 115 -5.94 -4.38 24.88
CA PRO A 115 -4.64 -4.05 24.29
C PRO A 115 -3.52 -5.06 24.57
N ASP A 116 -3.77 -6.23 25.14
CA ASP A 116 -2.75 -7.22 25.55
C ASP A 116 -2.50 -8.34 24.52
N LEU A 117 -2.59 -8.02 23.22
CA LEU A 117 -2.35 -8.95 22.12
C LEU A 117 -0.87 -9.07 21.74
N LYS A 118 -0.42 -10.31 21.53
CA LYS A 118 0.88 -10.61 20.90
C LYS A 118 0.79 -10.57 19.39
N THR A 119 1.93 -10.34 18.73
CA THR A 119 2.06 -10.32 17.27
C THR A 119 3.08 -11.37 16.83
N LYS A 120 2.69 -12.17 15.83
CA LYS A 120 3.56 -13.20 15.22
C LYS A 120 4.74 -12.55 14.49
N LEU A 121 5.89 -13.20 14.52
CA LEU A 121 7.13 -12.71 13.90
C LEU A 121 6.95 -12.41 12.40
N LYS A 122 6.23 -13.27 11.66
CA LYS A 122 5.90 -13.04 10.24
C LYS A 122 5.17 -11.72 10.00
N LEU A 123 4.22 -11.37 10.87
CA LEU A 123 3.46 -10.13 10.75
C LEU A 123 4.29 -8.92 11.15
N LYS A 124 5.16 -9.05 12.17
CA LYS A 124 6.15 -8.01 12.51
C LYS A 124 7.07 -7.70 11.33
N ALA A 125 7.57 -8.73 10.64
CA ALA A 125 8.43 -8.56 9.47
C ALA A 125 7.74 -7.80 8.33
N VAL A 126 6.48 -8.14 8.03
CA VAL A 126 5.67 -7.41 7.04
C VAL A 126 5.46 -5.95 7.45
N TYR A 127 5.19 -5.70 8.73
CA TYR A 127 5.07 -4.34 9.26
C TYR A 127 6.35 -3.52 9.07
N MET A 128 7.52 -4.09 9.34
CA MET A 128 8.81 -3.40 9.13
C MET A 128 9.10 -3.16 7.64
N TYR A 129 8.76 -4.12 6.78
CA TYR A 129 8.89 -3.98 5.33
C TYR A 129 8.07 -2.78 4.81
N VAL A 130 6.79 -2.74 5.17
CA VAL A 130 5.86 -1.70 4.73
C VAL A 130 6.21 -0.34 5.36
N ALA A 131 6.52 -0.28 6.65
CA ALA A 131 6.96 0.94 7.33
C ALA A 131 8.22 1.54 6.68
N GLY A 132 9.18 0.69 6.31
CA GLY A 132 10.39 1.11 5.61
C GLY A 132 10.09 1.70 4.23
N PHE A 133 9.15 1.09 3.49
CA PHE A 133 8.75 1.61 2.18
C PHE A 133 8.06 2.96 2.29
N TYR A 134 7.06 3.08 3.17
CA TYR A 134 6.29 4.33 3.28
C TYR A 134 7.16 5.48 3.80
N THR A 135 8.16 5.18 4.64
CA THR A 135 9.16 6.17 5.05
C THR A 135 10.02 6.61 3.87
N TYR A 136 10.53 5.65 3.09
CA TYR A 136 11.23 5.93 1.83
C TYR A 136 10.35 6.72 0.83
N ALA A 137 9.07 6.40 0.74
CA ALA A 137 8.13 7.02 -0.19
C ALA A 137 7.92 8.51 0.11
N ILE A 138 7.95 8.93 1.38
CA ILE A 138 7.94 10.37 1.74
C ILE A 138 9.17 11.07 1.13
N PHE A 139 10.37 10.52 1.31
CA PHE A 139 11.59 11.08 0.70
C PHE A 139 11.52 11.07 -0.83
N ALA A 140 11.04 9.97 -1.41
CA ALA A 140 10.88 9.84 -2.85
C ALA A 140 9.89 10.88 -3.39
N LEU A 141 8.76 11.12 -2.73
CA LEU A 141 7.78 12.13 -3.13
C LEU A 141 8.36 13.54 -3.12
N ILE A 142 9.19 13.88 -2.13
CA ILE A 142 9.80 15.21 -2.02
C ILE A 142 10.88 15.42 -3.09
N PHE A 143 11.73 14.42 -3.34
CA PHE A 143 12.97 14.61 -4.09
C PHE A 143 13.03 13.91 -5.45
N TRP A 144 12.27 12.84 -5.67
CA TRP A 144 12.45 11.94 -6.83
C TRP A 144 11.21 11.82 -7.72
N GLU A 145 10.01 11.83 -7.15
CA GLU A 145 8.77 11.60 -7.90
C GLU A 145 8.29 12.84 -8.64
N THR A 146 7.59 12.60 -9.75
CA THR A 146 7.01 13.68 -10.54
C THR A 146 5.87 14.34 -9.75
N ARG A 147 6.04 15.62 -9.42
CA ARG A 147 4.99 16.40 -8.72
C ARG A 147 3.75 16.55 -9.60
N ARG A 148 2.59 16.15 -9.06
CA ARG A 148 1.27 16.28 -9.68
C ARG A 148 0.41 17.28 -8.90
N SER A 149 -0.73 17.66 -9.46
CA SER A 149 -1.64 18.65 -8.84
C SER A 149 -2.23 18.19 -7.50
N ASP A 150 -2.29 16.88 -7.24
CA ASP A 150 -2.72 16.28 -5.98
C ASP A 150 -1.56 15.99 -5.00
N PHE A 151 -0.38 16.56 -5.23
CA PHE A 151 0.81 16.33 -4.39
C PHE A 151 0.56 16.52 -2.90
N GLY A 152 -0.12 17.62 -2.51
CA GLY A 152 -0.40 17.88 -1.09
C GLY A 152 -1.28 16.80 -0.46
N VAL A 153 -2.31 16.34 -1.19
CA VAL A 153 -3.22 15.28 -0.74
C VAL A 153 -2.47 13.95 -0.63
N SER A 154 -1.63 13.63 -1.62
CA SER A 154 -0.79 12.44 -1.63
C SER A 154 0.24 12.45 -0.50
N MET A 155 0.89 13.58 -0.24
CA MET A 155 1.83 13.72 0.87
C MET A 155 1.14 13.54 2.23
N SER A 156 -0.01 14.20 2.44
CA SER A 156 -0.80 14.04 3.66
C SER A 156 -1.21 12.58 3.90
N HIS A 157 -1.58 11.86 2.83
CA HIS A 157 -1.85 10.43 2.91
C HIS A 157 -0.63 9.64 3.37
N HIS A 158 0.54 9.85 2.76
CA HIS A 158 1.74 9.10 3.13
C HIS A 158 2.14 9.35 4.58
N VAL A 159 2.05 10.60 5.04
CA VAL A 159 2.28 10.96 6.45
C VAL A 159 1.27 10.25 7.36
N ALA A 160 -0.02 10.30 7.04
CA ALA A 160 -1.07 9.61 7.80
C ALA A 160 -0.84 8.09 7.84
N THR A 161 -0.45 7.48 6.72
CA THR A 161 -0.17 6.05 6.61
C THR A 161 1.05 5.64 7.43
N VAL A 162 2.15 6.41 7.42
CA VAL A 162 3.31 6.15 8.29
C VAL A 162 2.91 6.22 9.76
N ILE A 163 2.15 7.26 10.15
CA ILE A 163 1.66 7.39 11.54
C ILE A 163 0.76 6.21 11.90
N LEU A 164 -0.15 5.80 11.02
CA LEU A 164 -1.02 4.64 11.22
C LEU A 164 -0.23 3.33 11.36
N ILE A 165 0.81 3.11 10.56
CA ILE A 165 1.65 1.90 10.65
C ILE A 165 2.39 1.88 11.99
N LEU A 166 3.02 2.99 12.38
CA LEU A 166 3.76 3.08 13.65
C LEU A 166 2.85 2.94 14.86
N LEU A 167 1.74 3.69 14.88
CA LEU A 167 0.77 3.63 15.99
C LEU A 167 0.08 2.27 16.03
N SER A 168 -0.32 1.68 14.90
CA SER A 168 -0.94 0.34 14.92
C SER A 168 0.02 -0.73 15.42
N TYR A 169 1.32 -0.58 15.18
CA TYR A 169 2.33 -1.49 15.74
C TYR A 169 2.46 -1.35 17.26
N ILE A 170 2.70 -0.12 17.74
CA ILE A 170 2.91 0.17 19.17
C ILE A 170 1.66 -0.12 19.99
N LEU A 171 0.49 0.24 19.47
CA LEU A 171 -0.81 0.05 20.11
C LEU A 171 -1.42 -1.34 19.83
N ARG A 172 -0.66 -2.25 19.22
CA ARG A 172 -1.04 -3.66 19.01
C ARG A 172 -2.31 -3.87 18.18
N PHE A 173 -2.58 -2.96 17.24
CA PHE A 173 -3.59 -3.08 16.19
C PHE A 173 -3.08 -3.84 14.95
N ALA A 174 -1.98 -4.59 15.07
CA ALA A 174 -1.28 -5.19 13.94
C ALA A 174 -2.17 -6.10 13.07
N ARG A 175 -3.13 -6.80 13.68
CA ARG A 175 -4.07 -7.68 12.97
C ARG A 175 -5.03 -6.91 12.06
N ALA A 176 -5.65 -5.85 12.59
CA ALA A 176 -6.51 -4.98 11.80
C ALA A 176 -5.70 -4.26 10.72
N GLY A 177 -4.51 -3.77 11.07
CA GLY A 177 -3.65 -3.09 10.12
C GLY A 177 -3.12 -3.99 9.01
N SER A 178 -2.92 -5.30 9.23
CA SER A 178 -2.54 -6.22 8.14
C SER A 178 -3.64 -6.35 7.08
N VAL A 179 -4.91 -6.41 7.51
CA VAL A 179 -6.05 -6.41 6.59
C VAL A 179 -6.19 -5.06 5.89
N ILE A 180 -5.99 -3.95 6.61
CA ILE A 180 -5.96 -2.61 6.00
C ILE A 180 -4.91 -2.58 4.88
N LEU A 181 -3.68 -3.03 5.14
CA LEU A 181 -2.62 -3.04 4.13
C LEU A 181 -3.01 -3.84 2.88
N ALA A 182 -3.55 -5.05 3.04
CA ALA A 182 -4.01 -5.89 1.92
C ALA A 182 -5.09 -5.20 1.07
N LEU A 183 -6.07 -4.55 1.71
CA LEU A 183 -7.15 -3.87 0.98
C LEU A 183 -6.65 -2.69 0.14
N HIS A 184 -5.60 -2.01 0.61
CA HIS A 184 -5.09 -0.81 -0.05
C HIS A 184 -4.10 -1.16 -1.15
N ASP A 185 -3.12 -2.01 -0.89
CA ASP A 185 -2.03 -2.28 -1.84
C ASP A 185 -2.52 -3.07 -3.07
N ALA A 186 -3.53 -3.94 -2.93
CA ALA A 186 -4.12 -4.71 -4.03
C ALA A 186 -4.58 -3.84 -5.21
N SER A 187 -5.29 -2.73 -4.95
CA SER A 187 -5.78 -1.86 -6.04
C SER A 187 -4.63 -1.16 -6.79
N ASP A 188 -3.55 -0.84 -6.07
CA ASP A 188 -2.45 -0.05 -6.62
C ASP A 188 -1.59 -0.86 -7.59
N VAL A 189 -1.58 -2.20 -7.49
CA VAL A 189 -1.01 -3.09 -8.50
C VAL A 189 -1.68 -2.84 -9.86
N PHE A 190 -3.01 -2.84 -9.94
CA PHE A 190 -3.73 -2.60 -11.19
C PHE A 190 -3.49 -1.19 -11.75
N LEU A 191 -3.40 -0.20 -10.87
CA LEU A 191 -3.08 1.18 -11.25
C LEU A 191 -1.72 1.29 -11.95
N GLU A 192 -0.68 0.70 -11.35
CA GLU A 192 0.67 0.78 -11.91
C GLU A 192 0.83 -0.04 -13.19
N VAL A 193 0.18 -1.21 -13.28
CA VAL A 193 0.09 -1.99 -14.54
C VAL A 193 -0.61 -1.18 -15.64
N GLY A 194 -1.69 -0.47 -15.33
CA GLY A 194 -2.40 0.39 -16.27
C GLY A 194 -1.53 1.54 -16.80
N LYS A 195 -0.81 2.23 -15.89
CA LYS A 195 0.13 3.30 -16.27
C LYS A 195 1.27 2.78 -17.14
N MET A 196 1.91 1.67 -16.76
CA MET A 196 2.95 1.02 -17.55
C MET A 196 2.47 0.65 -18.96
N SER A 197 1.26 0.10 -19.05
CA SER A 197 0.65 -0.28 -20.33
C SER A 197 0.38 0.94 -21.20
N LYS A 198 -0.13 2.04 -20.62
CA LYS A 198 -0.37 3.29 -21.36
C LYS A 198 0.94 3.90 -21.87
N TYR A 199 2.00 3.91 -21.07
CA TYR A 199 3.31 4.44 -21.49
C TYR A 199 4.01 3.57 -22.54
N SER A 200 3.69 2.27 -22.60
CA SER A 200 4.19 1.35 -23.61
C SER A 200 3.36 1.32 -24.91
N GLY A 201 2.27 2.09 -24.98
CA GLY A 201 1.36 2.10 -26.13
C GLY A 201 0.38 0.92 -26.19
N ALA A 202 0.34 0.06 -25.18
CA ALA A 202 -0.58 -1.07 -25.10
C ALA A 202 -1.97 -0.62 -24.60
N GLU A 203 -2.72 0.08 -25.46
CA GLU A 203 -3.96 0.77 -25.07
C GLU A 203 -5.05 -0.18 -24.55
N SER A 204 -5.23 -1.35 -25.18
CA SER A 204 -6.21 -2.36 -24.73
C SER A 204 -5.92 -2.84 -23.31
N LEU A 205 -4.65 -3.16 -23.02
CA LEU A 205 -4.22 -3.59 -21.69
C LEU A 205 -4.35 -2.46 -20.66
N ALA A 206 -4.04 -1.21 -21.05
CA ALA A 206 -4.20 -0.04 -20.21
C ALA A 206 -5.68 0.18 -19.82
N SER A 207 -6.59 0.10 -20.79
CA SER A 207 -8.04 0.23 -20.55
C SER A 207 -8.58 -0.90 -19.68
N PHE A 208 -8.15 -2.15 -19.92
CA PHE A 208 -8.54 -3.29 -19.10
C PHE A 208 -8.05 -3.16 -17.65
N ALA A 209 -6.77 -2.86 -17.45
CA ALA A 209 -6.18 -2.65 -16.12
C ALA A 209 -6.84 -1.47 -15.39
N PHE A 210 -7.22 -0.40 -16.09
CA PHE A 210 -7.95 0.71 -15.48
C PHE A 210 -9.35 0.32 -15.01
N ILE A 211 -10.07 -0.52 -15.76
CA ILE A 211 -11.38 -1.04 -15.32
C ILE A 211 -11.21 -1.90 -14.06
N LEU A 212 -10.23 -2.81 -14.04
CA LEU A 212 -9.93 -3.62 -12.85
C LEU A 212 -9.55 -2.75 -11.65
N PHE A 213 -8.72 -1.73 -11.86
CA PHE A 213 -8.37 -0.77 -10.83
C PHE A 213 -9.62 -0.09 -10.24
N VAL A 214 -10.50 0.44 -11.07
CA VAL A 214 -11.75 1.09 -10.64
C VAL A 214 -12.66 0.13 -9.86
N LEU A 215 -12.85 -1.10 -10.36
CA LEU A 215 -13.67 -2.11 -9.67
C LEU A 215 -13.06 -2.50 -8.33
N SER A 216 -11.76 -2.77 -8.28
CA SER A 216 -11.05 -3.11 -7.04
C SER A 216 -11.11 -1.96 -6.02
N TRP A 217 -11.03 -0.71 -6.45
CA TRP A 217 -11.13 0.45 -5.56
C TRP A 217 -12.49 0.53 -4.87
N ILE A 218 -13.57 0.33 -5.62
CA ILE A 218 -14.93 0.34 -5.07
C ILE A 218 -15.08 -0.79 -4.04
N VAL A 219 -14.75 -2.02 -4.44
CA VAL A 219 -14.94 -3.21 -3.61
C VAL A 219 -14.08 -3.14 -2.35
N LEU A 220 -12.79 -2.85 -2.48
CA LEU A 220 -11.85 -2.93 -1.36
C LEU A 220 -11.89 -1.68 -0.47
N ARG A 221 -11.81 -0.48 -1.06
CA ARG A 221 -11.65 0.78 -0.29
C ARG A 221 -12.95 1.50 0.04
N LEU A 222 -14.00 1.37 -0.79
CA LEU A 222 -15.29 2.04 -0.55
C LEU A 222 -16.36 1.11 0.02
N THR A 223 -16.17 -0.21 -0.05
CA THR A 223 -17.10 -1.19 0.51
C THR A 223 -16.45 -1.95 1.67
N TYR A 224 -15.44 -2.78 1.41
CA TYR A 224 -14.90 -3.64 2.47
C TYR A 224 -14.28 -2.84 3.64
N TYR A 225 -13.43 -1.85 3.32
CA TYR A 225 -12.78 -1.01 4.32
C TYR A 225 -13.77 -0.30 5.28
N PRO A 226 -14.77 0.48 4.82
CA PRO A 226 -15.67 1.16 5.75
C PRO A 226 -16.67 0.25 6.45
N PHE A 227 -17.21 -0.77 5.78
CA PHE A 227 -18.30 -1.57 6.36
C PHE A 227 -17.81 -2.70 7.30
N TRP A 228 -16.59 -3.22 7.11
CA TRP A 228 -16.03 -4.27 7.97
C TRP A 228 -14.93 -3.72 8.87
N VAL A 229 -13.91 -3.08 8.31
CA VAL A 229 -12.75 -2.64 9.09
C VAL A 229 -13.09 -1.45 9.99
N LEU A 230 -13.63 -0.36 9.44
CA LEU A 230 -14.00 0.80 10.27
C LEU A 230 -15.11 0.47 11.26
N TRP A 231 -16.05 -0.39 10.87
CA TRP A 231 -17.06 -0.91 11.79
C TRP A 231 -16.42 -1.63 12.96
N SER A 232 -15.48 -2.54 12.69
CA SER A 232 -14.78 -3.29 13.73
C SER A 232 -13.95 -2.38 14.64
N THR A 233 -13.16 -1.46 14.07
CA THR A 233 -12.32 -0.53 14.86
C THR A 233 -13.13 0.49 15.65
N SER A 234 -14.35 0.81 15.22
CA SER A 234 -15.23 1.77 15.92
C SER A 234 -16.17 1.10 16.93
N TYR A 235 -16.64 -0.12 16.65
CA TYR A 235 -17.68 -0.78 17.44
C TYR A 235 -17.15 -2.00 18.20
N GLU A 236 -16.57 -2.99 17.51
CA GLU A 236 -16.11 -4.24 18.13
C GLU A 236 -14.96 -4.00 19.12
N SER A 237 -14.09 -3.02 18.83
CA SER A 237 -13.03 -2.60 19.76
C SER A 237 -13.59 -2.10 21.09
N LEU A 238 -14.68 -1.33 21.10
CA LEU A 238 -15.28 -0.79 22.32
C LEU A 238 -15.98 -1.85 23.17
N LEU A 239 -16.40 -2.97 22.56
CA LEU A 239 -17.01 -4.10 23.26
C LEU A 239 -15.96 -4.99 23.96
N THR A 240 -14.72 -4.97 23.47
CA THR A 240 -13.65 -5.85 23.96
C THR A 240 -12.73 -5.18 24.97
N ILE A 241 -12.71 -3.86 25.03
CA ILE A 241 -11.92 -3.10 26.01
C ILE A 241 -12.48 -3.29 27.41
N ASP A 242 -11.65 -3.84 28.30
CA ASP A 242 -11.86 -3.73 29.74
C ASP A 242 -11.66 -2.26 30.17
N LYS A 243 -12.79 -1.55 30.23
CA LYS A 243 -12.85 -0.13 30.62
C LYS A 243 -12.39 0.09 32.05
N GLU A 244 -12.39 -0.93 32.91
CA GLU A 244 -11.93 -0.78 34.29
C GLU A 244 -10.42 -0.83 34.39
N LYS A 245 -9.77 -1.70 33.61
CA LYS A 245 -8.31 -1.86 33.56
C LYS A 245 -7.61 -0.73 32.78
N HIS A 246 -8.24 -0.16 31.74
CA HIS A 246 -7.64 0.83 30.85
C HIS A 246 -8.45 2.15 30.75
N LYS A 247 -8.77 2.75 31.90
CA LYS A 247 -9.65 3.94 32.00
C LYS A 247 -9.19 5.17 31.21
N VAL A 248 -7.88 5.39 31.06
CA VAL A 248 -7.32 6.62 30.46
C VAL A 248 -6.71 6.38 29.08
N ASP A 249 -5.85 5.38 28.96
CA ASP A 249 -5.08 5.15 27.72
C ASP A 249 -5.94 4.55 26.59
N GLY A 250 -6.90 3.68 26.93
CA GLY A 250 -7.76 2.99 25.96
C GLY A 250 -8.55 3.97 25.06
N PRO A 251 -9.28 4.94 25.63
CA PRO A 251 -10.01 5.95 24.85
C PRO A 251 -9.10 6.77 23.93
N ILE A 252 -7.93 7.19 24.40
CA ILE A 252 -6.99 8.00 23.60
C ILE A 252 -6.54 7.21 22.36
N TYR A 253 -6.13 5.97 22.54
CA TYR A 253 -5.71 5.08 21.45
C TYR A 253 -6.84 4.86 20.45
N TYR A 254 -8.05 4.62 20.94
CA TYR A 254 -9.24 4.46 20.12
C TYR A 254 -9.52 5.68 19.24
N TYR A 255 -9.55 6.89 19.84
CA TYR A 255 -9.90 8.11 19.09
C TYR A 255 -8.83 8.47 18.07
N VAL A 256 -7.55 8.45 18.45
CA VAL A 256 -6.45 8.78 17.54
C VAL A 256 -6.43 7.84 16.34
N PHE A 257 -6.52 6.53 16.59
CA PHE A 257 -6.47 5.54 15.52
C PHE A 257 -7.68 5.65 14.57
N ASN A 258 -8.91 5.70 15.11
CA ASN A 258 -10.11 5.82 14.29
C ASN A 258 -10.14 7.15 13.52
N SER A 259 -9.74 8.28 14.11
CA SER A 259 -9.69 9.57 13.39
C SER A 259 -8.77 9.50 12.17
N LEU A 260 -7.61 8.86 12.28
CA LEU A 260 -6.71 8.66 11.14
C LEU A 260 -7.30 7.72 10.08
N LEU A 261 -7.98 6.64 10.48
CA LEU A 261 -8.65 5.72 9.56
C LEU A 261 -9.82 6.38 8.80
N TYR A 262 -10.61 7.22 9.47
CA TYR A 262 -11.65 8.03 8.82
C TYR A 262 -11.05 9.10 7.90
N CYS A 263 -9.91 9.70 8.28
CA CYS A 263 -9.18 10.61 7.40
C CYS A 263 -8.78 9.89 6.10
N LEU A 264 -8.26 8.66 6.18
CA LEU A 264 -7.99 7.83 4.99
C LEU A 264 -9.24 7.60 4.15
N LEU A 265 -10.39 7.30 4.75
CA LEU A 265 -11.64 7.12 4.00
C LEU A 265 -12.02 8.38 3.20
N VAL A 266 -11.89 9.57 3.80
CA VAL A 266 -12.16 10.84 3.12
C VAL A 266 -11.24 11.00 1.90
N LEU A 267 -9.96 10.65 2.04
CA LEU A 267 -9.03 10.67 0.91
C LEU A 267 -9.42 9.64 -0.17
N HIS A 268 -9.90 8.46 0.20
CA HIS A 268 -10.38 7.47 -0.77
C HIS A 268 -11.59 7.96 -1.57
N ILE A 269 -12.51 8.67 -0.91
CA ILE A 269 -13.66 9.31 -1.56
C ILE A 269 -13.17 10.42 -2.50
N TYR A 270 -12.19 11.22 -2.10
CA TYR A 270 -11.60 12.24 -2.96
C TYR A 270 -11.02 11.65 -4.25
N TRP A 271 -10.19 10.61 -4.16
CA TRP A 271 -9.62 9.97 -5.36
C TRP A 271 -10.68 9.24 -6.17
N TRP A 272 -11.69 8.64 -5.54
CA TRP A 272 -12.83 8.06 -6.23
C TRP A 272 -13.51 9.06 -7.17
N VAL A 273 -13.73 10.30 -6.71
CA VAL A 273 -14.30 11.36 -7.56
C VAL A 273 -13.41 11.64 -8.78
N LEU A 274 -12.09 11.61 -8.63
CA LEU A 274 -11.15 11.78 -9.76
C LEU A 274 -11.19 10.60 -10.73
N MET A 275 -11.21 9.38 -10.22
CA MET A 275 -11.31 8.17 -11.04
C MET A 275 -12.64 8.10 -11.78
N TYR A 276 -13.75 8.43 -11.12
CA TYR A 276 -15.06 8.47 -11.74
C TYR A 276 -15.09 9.46 -12.91
N ARG A 277 -14.50 10.66 -12.73
CA ARG A 277 -14.36 11.64 -13.83
C ARG A 277 -13.54 11.09 -15.00
N MET A 278 -12.48 10.33 -14.73
CA MET A 278 -11.69 9.67 -15.78
C MET A 278 -12.47 8.55 -16.46
N LEU A 279 -13.24 7.76 -15.72
CA LEU A 279 -14.09 6.69 -16.24
C LEU A 279 -15.16 7.24 -17.19
N VAL A 280 -15.85 8.31 -16.80
CA VAL A 280 -16.85 8.98 -17.66
C VAL A 280 -16.21 9.46 -18.97
N LYS A 281 -15.03 10.08 -18.90
CA LYS A 281 -14.29 10.51 -20.11
C LYS A 281 -13.90 9.33 -21.00
N GLN A 282 -13.47 8.21 -20.42
CA GLN A 282 -13.12 7.01 -21.18
C GLN A 282 -14.34 6.42 -21.89
N ILE A 283 -15.51 6.40 -21.23
CA ILE A 283 -16.78 5.94 -21.84
C ILE A 283 -17.17 6.87 -23.00
N GLN A 284 -17.08 8.19 -22.79
CA GLN A 284 -17.35 9.19 -23.84
C GLN A 284 -16.38 9.07 -25.03
N ALA A 285 -15.12 8.70 -24.78
CA ALA A 285 -14.09 8.47 -25.79
C ALA A 285 -14.11 7.05 -26.40
N ARG A 286 -15.21 6.31 -26.28
CA ARG A 286 -15.38 4.94 -26.80
C ARG A 286 -14.28 3.96 -26.35
N GLY A 287 -13.84 4.07 -25.10
CA GLY A 287 -12.89 3.15 -24.48
C GLY A 287 -11.42 3.56 -24.58
N GLN A 288 -11.10 4.67 -25.26
CA GLN A 288 -9.75 5.23 -25.25
C GLN A 288 -9.44 5.91 -23.91
N LEU A 289 -8.35 5.49 -23.27
CA LEU A 289 -7.90 6.07 -22.00
C LEU A 289 -7.37 7.49 -22.24
N SER A 290 -8.11 8.50 -21.79
CA SER A 290 -7.70 9.92 -21.81
C SER A 290 -6.55 10.19 -20.84
N GLU A 291 -5.84 11.32 -21.01
CA GLU A 291 -4.78 11.72 -20.08
C GLU A 291 -5.29 11.82 -18.62
N ASP A 292 -4.42 11.44 -17.67
CA ASP A 292 -4.69 11.54 -16.23
C ASP A 292 -5.00 12.99 -15.88
N VAL A 293 -6.17 13.23 -15.26
CA VAL A 293 -6.67 14.56 -14.89
C VAL A 293 -5.73 15.32 -13.94
N ARG A 294 -4.76 14.63 -13.35
CA ARG A 294 -3.73 15.18 -12.46
C ARG A 294 -2.42 15.54 -13.15
N SER A 295 -2.26 15.14 -14.42
CA SER A 295 -1.03 15.38 -15.20
C SER A 295 -0.92 16.78 -15.81
N GLY A 296 -1.98 17.60 -15.71
CA GLY A 296 -2.00 18.96 -16.25
C GLY A 296 -2.35 20.00 -15.19
N LYS A 297 -1.31 20.67 -14.67
CA LYS A 297 -1.24 22.05 -14.17
C LYS A 297 0.14 22.27 -13.54
#